data_AF-A0A7Y1W229-F1
#
_entry.id   AF-A0A7Y1W229-F1
#
_cell.length_a   1.000
_cell.length_b   1.000
_cell.length_c   1.000
_cell.angle_alpha   90.00
_cell.angle_beta   90.00
_cell.angle_gamma   90.00
#
_symmetry.space_group_name_H-M   'P 1'
#
loop_
_entity.id
_entity.type
_entity.pdbx_description
1 polymer ?
#
loop_
_entity_poly.entity_id
_entity_poly.type
_entity_poly.pdbx_seq_one_letter_code
_entity_poly.pdbx_strand_id
1 'polypeptide(L)'
;MQNCRFPSPRTRLLSVVFLLFTSTAFADHLVISRYFSGAWVHPGHESQGLVLHIADAEDDEKVGVAHWFTFGDDLQTAWFVAVGPVNGHEINMTLFTASGIGFMDGEVVADAMVEEIGTLDLSFRNCNHGTAAFETSEEAIGSGEFDIRRLTSLYRSRCSGGISDDTPSDRRPTKLSVRLLPARDDISGGGKAQFWERPDRSDFKVRAEGMPDGVYDLLVCAADIGDMEVVAGEGELEYRSPGIDSKLLLDFDPRDCPIELVDGLGVALSSGDAVLAPHEPGGHQGDDVAGIVIEVDFVNTGVAPGASGKAKFETHGDQTGFSVEIEDLPAGLYPLLVAGDQKGQIEVVEDGGQFKGKLKFSNPVGDGSVLLDFDPRGAIVEVLQGDAVILESLFPEE
;
A
#
# COMPACT_ATOMS: atom_id res chain seq x y z
N MET A 1 -67.55 -17.46 -56.84
CA MET A 1 -66.64 -16.32 -56.56
C MET A 1 -66.87 -15.89 -55.12
N GLN A 2 -65.94 -15.70 -54.19
CA GLN A 2 -64.59 -16.22 -53.94
C GLN A 2 -64.32 -15.76 -52.49
N ASN A 3 -63.86 -16.66 -51.61
CA ASN A 3 -63.56 -16.32 -50.21
C ASN A 3 -62.47 -15.23 -50.13
N CYS A 4 -62.72 -14.15 -49.40
CA CYS A 4 -61.66 -13.27 -48.87
C CYS A 4 -61.63 -13.38 -47.35
N ARG A 5 -60.72 -14.24 -46.85
CA ARG A 5 -60.26 -14.26 -45.45
C ARG A 5 -59.24 -13.14 -45.28
N PHE A 6 -59.47 -12.22 -44.34
CA PHE A 6 -58.44 -11.32 -43.83
C PHE A 6 -57.67 -12.01 -42.69
N PRO A 7 -56.32 -11.95 -42.65
CA PRO A 7 -55.53 -12.59 -41.63
C PRO A 7 -55.50 -11.76 -40.33
N SER A 8 -55.53 -12.45 -39.18
CA SER A 8 -55.34 -11.86 -37.87
C SER A 8 -53.88 -11.42 -37.66
N PRO A 9 -53.62 -10.30 -36.96
CA PRO A 9 -52.27 -9.94 -36.57
C PRO A 9 -51.82 -10.88 -35.44
N ARG A 10 -50.72 -11.60 -35.70
CA ARG A 10 -50.00 -12.40 -34.69
C ARG A 10 -49.37 -11.45 -33.68
N THR A 11 -49.95 -11.39 -32.48
CA THR A 11 -49.35 -10.75 -31.31
C THR A 11 -48.07 -11.51 -30.96
N ARG A 12 -46.90 -10.96 -31.30
CA ARG A 12 -45.62 -11.46 -30.79
C ARG A 12 -45.51 -11.00 -29.34
N LEU A 13 -45.61 -11.94 -28.41
CA LEU A 13 -45.19 -11.74 -27.01
C LEU A 13 -43.70 -11.37 -27.05
N LEU A 14 -43.36 -10.11 -26.80
CA LEU A 14 -42.01 -9.73 -26.45
C LEU A 14 -41.81 -10.12 -24.98
N SER A 15 -41.14 -11.25 -24.74
CA SER A 15 -40.62 -11.57 -23.42
C SER A 15 -39.53 -10.56 -23.09
N VAL A 16 -39.86 -9.54 -22.30
CA VAL A 16 -38.88 -8.66 -21.67
C VAL A 16 -38.21 -9.48 -20.57
N VAL A 17 -37.02 -10.00 -20.88
CA VAL A 17 -36.13 -10.56 -19.86
C VAL A 17 -35.67 -9.39 -19.01
N PHE A 18 -36.22 -9.28 -17.80
CA PHE A 18 -35.68 -8.41 -16.77
C PHE A 18 -34.32 -9.00 -16.37
N LEU A 19 -33.24 -8.42 -16.91
CA LEU A 19 -31.90 -8.62 -16.36
C LEU A 19 -31.95 -8.05 -14.93
N LEU A 20 -32.01 -8.96 -13.96
CA LEU A 20 -31.67 -8.67 -12.58
C LEU A 20 -30.19 -8.26 -12.60
N PHE A 21 -29.93 -6.95 -12.60
CA PHE A 21 -28.65 -6.44 -12.14
C PHE A 21 -28.53 -6.89 -10.69
N THR A 22 -27.77 -7.94 -10.46
CA THR A 22 -27.17 -8.19 -9.15
C THR A 22 -26.30 -6.97 -8.90
N SER A 23 -26.79 -6.05 -8.07
CA SER A 23 -25.97 -5.02 -7.46
C SER A 23 -24.82 -5.74 -6.77
N THR A 24 -23.64 -5.67 -7.38
CA THR A 24 -22.39 -6.02 -6.71
C THR A 24 -22.36 -5.23 -5.42
N ALA A 25 -22.17 -5.92 -4.30
CA ALA A 25 -21.88 -5.27 -3.04
C ALA A 25 -20.67 -4.36 -3.31
N PHE A 26 -20.80 -3.06 -3.03
CA PHE A 26 -19.62 -2.23 -2.90
C PHE A 26 -18.82 -2.87 -1.76
N ALA A 27 -17.67 -3.44 -2.06
CA ALA A 27 -16.68 -3.67 -1.02
C ALA A 27 -16.42 -2.29 -0.40
N ASP A 28 -16.63 -2.16 0.92
CA ASP A 28 -16.39 -0.90 1.60
C ASP A 28 -14.89 -0.61 1.49
N HIS A 29 -14.56 0.32 0.59
CA HIS A 29 -13.20 0.70 0.27
C HIS A 29 -12.62 1.55 1.41
N LEU A 30 -12.17 0.89 2.48
CA LEU A 30 -11.70 1.54 3.68
C LEU A 30 -10.76 0.62 4.47
N VAL A 31 -9.63 1.18 4.91
CA VAL A 31 -8.79 0.57 5.95
C VAL A 31 -8.75 1.45 7.19
N ILE A 32 -8.84 0.80 8.35
CA ILE A 32 -8.64 1.44 9.64
C ILE A 32 -7.13 1.73 9.80
N SER A 33 -6.82 3.01 9.77
CA SER A 33 -5.49 3.57 10.00
C SER A 33 -5.38 4.22 11.38
N ARG A 34 -4.18 4.66 11.78
CA ARG A 34 -3.93 5.42 13.01
C ARG A 34 -4.83 6.65 13.14
N TYR A 35 -5.33 7.21 12.04
CA TYR A 35 -6.24 8.35 12.03
C TYR A 35 -7.68 8.01 12.39
N PHE A 36 -8.03 6.74 12.65
CA PHE A 36 -9.28 6.35 13.33
C PHE A 36 -9.25 6.63 14.85
N SER A 37 -8.06 6.84 15.41
CA SER A 37 -7.92 7.22 16.82
C SER A 37 -8.63 8.54 17.13
N GLY A 38 -9.37 8.56 18.24
CA GLY A 38 -10.16 9.71 18.68
C GLY A 38 -11.40 9.32 19.48
N ALA A 39 -12.18 10.33 19.86
CA ALA A 39 -13.47 10.14 20.50
C ALA A 39 -14.56 9.96 19.45
N TRP A 40 -15.42 8.97 19.68
CA TRP A 40 -16.58 8.61 18.89
C TRP A 40 -17.81 8.63 19.80
N VAL A 41 -18.90 9.21 19.32
CA VAL A 41 -20.14 9.36 20.11
C VAL A 41 -21.26 8.53 19.51
N HIS A 42 -22.17 8.06 20.37
CA HIS A 42 -23.45 7.49 19.96
C HIS A 42 -24.42 8.64 19.57
N PRO A 43 -24.78 8.82 18.29
CA PRO A 43 -25.72 9.85 17.89
C PRO A 43 -27.09 9.64 18.56
N GLY A 44 -27.60 10.65 19.26
CA GLY A 44 -28.91 10.59 19.91
C GLY A 44 -28.89 10.22 21.40
N HIS A 45 -27.73 9.87 21.95
CA HIS A 45 -27.56 9.58 23.38
C HIS A 45 -26.45 10.48 23.96
N GLU A 46 -26.83 11.34 24.91
CA GLU A 46 -25.88 12.28 25.52
C GLU A 46 -24.87 11.53 26.40
N SER A 47 -23.61 11.95 26.33
CA SER A 47 -22.51 11.45 27.19
C SER A 47 -22.22 9.94 27.09
N GLN A 48 -22.56 9.31 25.96
CA GLN A 48 -22.20 7.93 25.64
C GLN A 48 -21.36 7.84 24.38
N GLY A 49 -20.42 6.91 24.36
CA GLY A 49 -19.52 6.73 23.23
C GLY A 49 -18.23 6.04 23.63
N LEU A 50 -17.26 6.04 22.73
CA LEU A 50 -15.99 5.37 22.92
C LEU A 50 -14.82 6.29 22.59
N VAL A 51 -13.70 6.07 23.25
CA VAL A 51 -12.40 6.60 22.85
C VAL A 51 -11.63 5.44 22.23
N LEU A 52 -11.35 5.54 20.94
CA LEU A 52 -10.61 4.55 20.18
C LEU A 52 -9.15 4.97 20.04
N HIS A 53 -8.24 4.05 20.29
CA HIS A 53 -6.84 4.13 19.93
C HIS A 53 -6.53 3.00 18.96
N ILE A 54 -5.93 3.32 17.83
CA ILE A 54 -5.26 2.34 16.98
C ILE A 54 -3.80 2.36 17.40
N ALA A 55 -3.35 1.24 17.95
CA ALA A 55 -2.04 1.06 18.53
C ALA A 55 -1.26 -0.03 17.78
N ASP A 56 0.04 -0.02 18.05
CA ASP A 56 0.99 -1.00 17.56
C ASP A 56 0.97 -2.23 18.49
N ALA A 57 0.98 -3.42 17.91
CA ALA A 57 1.08 -4.70 18.61
C ALA A 57 2.44 -5.37 18.34
N GLU A 58 2.62 -6.63 18.73
CA GLU A 58 3.80 -7.39 18.29
C GLU A 58 3.74 -7.60 16.76
N ASP A 59 4.90 -7.77 16.13
CA ASP A 59 5.05 -8.07 14.69
C ASP A 59 4.43 -7.02 13.73
N ASP A 60 4.45 -5.73 14.10
CA ASP A 60 3.90 -4.60 13.31
C ASP A 60 2.38 -4.74 13.00
N GLU A 61 1.65 -5.54 13.78
CA GLU A 61 0.20 -5.67 13.66
C GLU A 61 -0.55 -4.50 14.31
N LYS A 62 -1.74 -4.18 13.78
CA LYS A 62 -2.62 -3.15 14.35
C LYS A 62 -3.56 -3.76 15.38
N VAL A 63 -3.58 -3.17 16.58
CA VAL A 63 -4.57 -3.47 17.61
C VAL A 63 -5.46 -2.25 17.89
N GLY A 64 -6.76 -2.49 17.96
CA GLY A 64 -7.72 -1.49 18.43
C GLY A 64 -7.88 -1.58 19.94
N VAL A 65 -7.84 -0.44 20.62
CA VAL A 65 -8.17 -0.32 22.05
C VAL A 65 -9.27 0.72 22.22
N ALA A 66 -10.45 0.28 22.66
CA ALA A 66 -11.61 1.13 22.85
C ALA A 66 -11.95 1.24 24.32
N HIS A 67 -12.08 2.47 24.82
CA HIS A 67 -12.66 2.74 26.14
C HIS A 67 -14.11 3.13 25.91
N TRP A 68 -15.04 2.26 26.27
CA TRP A 68 -16.47 2.47 26.09
C TRP A 68 -17.09 3.05 27.34
N PHE A 69 -17.67 4.25 27.24
CA PHE A 69 -18.35 4.95 28.33
C PHE A 69 -19.87 4.83 28.17
N THR A 70 -20.51 4.27 29.19
CA THR A 70 -21.96 3.99 29.22
C THR A 70 -22.52 4.17 30.63
N PHE A 71 -23.76 3.72 30.86
CA PHE A 71 -24.44 3.75 32.16
C PHE A 71 -24.98 2.37 32.50
N GLY A 72 -24.86 1.97 33.77
CA GLY A 72 -25.46 0.75 34.29
C GLY A 72 -26.92 0.95 34.74
N ASP A 73 -27.55 -0.12 35.21
CA ASP A 73 -28.93 -0.12 35.74
C ASP A 73 -29.13 0.82 36.93
N ASP A 74 -28.05 1.14 37.65
CA ASP A 74 -28.03 2.07 38.77
C ASP A 74 -27.93 3.55 38.33
N LEU A 75 -27.96 3.80 37.02
CA LEU A 75 -27.79 5.10 36.37
C LEU A 75 -26.42 5.75 36.67
N GLN A 76 -25.46 5.00 37.20
CA GLN A 76 -24.08 5.46 37.36
C GLN A 76 -23.29 5.19 36.09
N THR A 77 -22.23 5.97 35.90
CA THR A 77 -21.30 5.80 34.80
C THR A 77 -20.58 4.47 34.92
N ALA A 78 -20.65 3.65 33.89
CA ALA A 78 -19.84 2.46 33.71
C ALA A 78 -18.83 2.70 32.57
N TRP A 79 -17.67 2.06 32.67
CA TRP A 79 -16.70 2.08 31.58
C TRP A 79 -16.12 0.68 31.40
N PHE A 80 -15.90 0.33 30.15
CA PHE A 80 -15.34 -0.94 29.73
C PHE A 80 -14.14 -0.71 28.82
N VAL A 81 -13.25 -1.68 28.76
CA VAL A 81 -12.11 -1.66 27.85
C VAL A 81 -12.29 -2.81 26.87
N ALA A 82 -12.25 -2.51 25.58
CA ALA A 82 -12.25 -3.52 24.54
C ALA A 82 -10.90 -3.52 23.81
N VAL A 83 -10.39 -4.70 23.50
CA VAL A 83 -9.14 -4.89 22.77
C VAL A 83 -9.34 -5.95 21.69
N GLY A 84 -8.84 -5.70 20.49
CA GLY A 84 -8.99 -6.65 19.39
C GLY A 84 -8.16 -6.30 18.15
N PRO A 85 -7.90 -7.29 17.27
CA PRO A 85 -7.21 -7.08 16.01
C PRO A 85 -8.01 -6.19 15.06
N VAL A 86 -7.30 -5.42 14.24
CA VAL A 86 -7.88 -4.57 13.20
C VAL A 86 -7.78 -5.29 11.86
N ASN A 87 -8.92 -5.51 11.20
CA ASN A 87 -8.99 -6.20 9.90
C ASN A 87 -9.78 -5.37 8.89
N GLY A 88 -9.09 -4.72 7.96
CA GLY A 88 -9.73 -3.86 6.96
C GLY A 88 -10.51 -2.71 7.62
N HIS A 89 -11.85 -2.75 7.51
CA HIS A 89 -12.77 -1.76 8.08
C HIS A 89 -13.45 -2.21 9.39
N GLU A 90 -13.03 -3.35 9.96
CA GLU A 90 -13.59 -3.92 11.19
C GLU A 90 -12.54 -4.07 12.30
N ILE A 91 -12.99 -4.02 13.55
CA ILE A 91 -12.22 -4.38 14.74
C ILE A 91 -13.06 -5.35 15.55
N ASN A 92 -12.62 -6.59 15.68
CA ASN A 92 -13.31 -7.60 16.49
C ASN A 92 -12.71 -7.63 17.88
N MET A 93 -13.42 -7.09 18.87
CA MET A 93 -12.84 -6.82 20.18
C MET A 93 -13.44 -7.68 21.28
N THR A 94 -12.58 -8.19 22.15
CA THR A 94 -12.97 -8.75 23.45
C THR A 94 -13.19 -7.62 24.43
N LEU A 95 -14.31 -7.64 25.15
CA LEU A 95 -14.71 -6.62 26.11
C LEU A 95 -14.39 -7.06 27.54
N PHE A 96 -13.76 -6.17 28.29
CA PHE A 96 -13.33 -6.38 29.66
C PHE A 96 -13.92 -5.35 30.60
N THR A 97 -14.17 -5.79 31.84
CA THR A 97 -14.41 -4.94 33.00
C THR A 97 -13.26 -5.06 33.98
N ALA A 98 -13.02 -4.01 34.77
CA ALA A 98 -12.03 -4.02 35.83
C ALA A 98 -12.66 -3.57 37.15
N SER A 99 -12.42 -4.31 38.23
CA SER A 99 -12.99 -3.99 39.55
C SER A 99 -12.07 -4.38 40.70
N GLY A 100 -12.37 -3.90 41.91
CA GLY A 100 -11.72 -4.34 43.14
C GLY A 100 -10.40 -3.67 43.52
N ILE A 101 -9.89 -2.72 42.73
CA ILE A 101 -8.67 -1.94 43.05
C ILE A 101 -9.07 -0.65 43.80
N GLY A 102 -8.47 -0.42 44.97
CA GLY A 102 -8.63 0.83 45.71
C GLY A 102 -7.87 2.00 45.08
N PHE A 103 -8.29 3.23 45.41
CA PHE A 103 -7.65 4.43 44.89
C PHE A 103 -6.17 4.49 45.31
N MET A 104 -5.26 4.47 44.34
CA MET A 104 -3.80 4.49 44.55
C MET A 104 -3.28 3.30 45.38
N ASP A 105 -3.98 2.16 45.35
CA ASP A 105 -3.50 0.94 45.99
C ASP A 105 -2.16 0.50 45.38
N GLY A 106 -1.34 -0.16 46.21
CA GLY A 106 -0.08 -0.75 45.75
C GLY A 106 -0.32 -1.87 44.74
N GLU A 107 0.74 -2.24 44.02
CA GLU A 107 0.71 -3.33 43.04
C GLU A 107 0.13 -4.61 43.66
N VAL A 108 -1.02 -5.05 43.16
CA VAL A 108 -1.70 -6.26 43.61
C VAL A 108 -1.31 -7.40 42.66
N VAL A 109 -0.76 -8.49 43.19
CA VAL A 109 -0.17 -9.60 42.42
C VAL A 109 -1.22 -10.56 41.84
N ALA A 110 -2.38 -10.07 41.41
CA ALA A 110 -3.48 -10.92 40.98
C ALA A 110 -4.05 -10.53 39.61
N ASP A 111 -3.99 -11.48 38.66
CA ASP A 111 -4.75 -11.50 37.39
C ASP A 111 -6.28 -11.32 37.61
N ALA A 112 -6.78 -11.53 38.83
CA ALA A 112 -8.20 -11.61 39.15
C ALA A 112 -8.95 -10.25 39.21
N MET A 113 -8.45 -9.20 38.54
CA MET A 113 -9.03 -7.85 38.61
C MET A 113 -9.59 -7.37 37.26
N VAL A 114 -9.34 -8.11 36.19
CA VAL A 114 -9.86 -7.87 34.85
C VAL A 114 -10.64 -9.11 34.42
N GLU A 115 -11.92 -8.93 34.08
CA GLU A 115 -12.81 -10.02 33.67
C GLU A 115 -13.29 -9.77 32.24
N GLU A 116 -13.22 -10.81 31.42
CA GLU A 116 -13.85 -10.83 30.10
C GLU A 116 -15.37 -10.96 30.27
N ILE A 117 -16.10 -10.00 29.73
CA ILE A 117 -17.56 -9.92 29.87
C ILE A 117 -18.29 -10.02 28.53
N GLY A 118 -17.59 -10.17 27.41
CA GLY A 118 -18.19 -10.34 26.10
C GLY A 118 -17.41 -9.68 24.97
N THR A 119 -18.11 -9.08 24.00
CA THR A 119 -17.52 -8.50 22.80
C THR A 119 -18.00 -7.09 22.50
N LEU A 120 -17.16 -6.33 21.78
CA LEU A 120 -17.49 -5.04 21.19
C LEU A 120 -16.91 -5.00 19.77
N ASP A 121 -17.71 -5.29 18.77
CA ASP A 121 -17.29 -5.26 17.38
C ASP A 121 -17.55 -3.89 16.77
N LEU A 122 -16.52 -3.29 16.17
CA LEU A 122 -16.61 -1.99 15.51
C LEU A 122 -16.49 -2.17 13.99
N SER A 123 -17.41 -1.60 13.23
CA SER A 123 -17.33 -1.54 11.76
C SER A 123 -17.43 -0.10 11.27
N PHE A 124 -16.59 0.30 10.31
CA PHE A 124 -16.56 1.66 9.81
C PHE A 124 -17.00 1.73 8.35
N ARG A 125 -17.93 2.65 8.07
CA ARG A 125 -18.38 2.95 6.70
C ARG A 125 -17.52 4.01 6.03
N ASN A 126 -16.89 4.88 6.84
CA ASN A 126 -15.92 5.88 6.40
C ASN A 126 -15.19 6.46 7.62
N CYS A 127 -14.30 7.41 7.37
CA CYS A 127 -13.54 8.12 8.39
C CYS A 127 -14.37 8.76 9.52
N ASN A 128 -15.68 9.02 9.35
CA ASN A 128 -16.49 9.76 10.33
C ASN A 128 -17.71 8.99 10.84
N HIS A 129 -18.02 7.82 10.27
CA HIS A 129 -19.22 7.05 10.57
C HIS A 129 -18.89 5.57 10.66
N GLY A 130 -19.43 4.92 11.68
CA GLY A 130 -19.34 3.49 11.86
C GLY A 130 -20.53 2.97 12.67
N THR A 131 -20.40 1.74 13.13
CA THR A 131 -21.36 1.03 13.95
C THR A 131 -20.59 0.26 15.02
N ALA A 132 -21.16 0.17 16.22
CA ALA A 132 -20.66 -0.62 17.33
C ALA A 132 -21.72 -1.67 17.71
N ALA A 133 -21.37 -2.93 17.63
CA ALA A 133 -22.18 -4.06 18.07
C ALA A 133 -21.57 -4.64 19.35
N PHE A 134 -22.39 -4.97 20.33
CA PHE A 134 -21.92 -5.51 21.60
C PHE A 134 -22.77 -6.68 22.07
N GLU A 135 -22.13 -7.61 22.76
CA GLU A 135 -22.77 -8.69 23.49
C GLU A 135 -22.07 -8.82 24.83
N THR A 136 -22.82 -8.76 25.93
CA THR A 136 -22.26 -8.81 27.28
C THR A 136 -22.96 -9.85 28.15
N SER A 137 -22.20 -10.43 29.08
CA SER A 137 -22.71 -11.27 30.16
C SER A 137 -23.39 -10.46 31.29
N GLU A 138 -23.17 -9.14 31.30
CA GLU A 138 -23.80 -8.20 32.23
C GLU A 138 -25.28 -7.99 31.86
N GLU A 139 -26.19 -8.53 32.67
CA GLU A 139 -27.64 -8.50 32.39
C GLU A 139 -28.19 -7.07 32.18
N ALA A 140 -27.61 -6.08 32.87
CA ALA A 140 -27.94 -4.66 32.77
C ALA A 140 -27.67 -4.07 31.36
N ILE A 141 -26.67 -4.60 30.67
CA ILE A 141 -26.21 -4.10 29.37
C ILE A 141 -26.76 -4.99 28.26
N GLY A 142 -26.69 -6.31 28.43
CA GLY A 142 -27.18 -7.29 27.47
C GLY A 142 -26.43 -7.22 26.15
N SER A 143 -27.16 -7.23 25.05
CA SER A 143 -26.62 -7.14 23.69
C SER A 143 -27.37 -6.11 22.85
N GLY A 144 -26.68 -5.54 21.86
CA GLY A 144 -27.25 -4.51 21.02
C GLY A 144 -26.28 -3.96 19.99
N GLU A 145 -26.75 -2.96 19.26
CA GLU A 145 -25.99 -2.28 18.23
C GLU A 145 -26.35 -0.80 18.22
N PHE A 146 -25.37 0.08 17.97
CA PHE A 146 -25.59 1.51 17.81
C PHE A 146 -24.63 2.13 16.78
N ASP A 147 -25.12 3.16 16.08
CA ASP A 147 -24.28 3.97 15.21
C ASP A 147 -23.24 4.74 16.04
N ILE A 148 -22.04 4.92 15.49
CA ILE A 148 -21.00 5.80 16.06
C ILE A 148 -20.61 6.88 15.06
N ARG A 149 -20.37 8.10 15.59
CA ARG A 149 -19.90 9.25 14.80
C ARG A 149 -18.66 9.87 15.44
N ARG A 150 -17.68 10.21 14.62
CA ARG A 150 -16.45 10.86 15.10
C ARG A 150 -16.76 12.22 15.73
N LEU A 151 -16.23 12.44 16.94
CA LEU A 151 -16.26 13.70 17.67
C LEU A 151 -14.92 14.43 17.59
N THR A 152 -13.81 13.70 17.75
CA THR A 152 -12.47 14.28 17.69
C THR A 152 -11.57 13.54 16.69
N SER A 153 -10.55 14.23 16.22
CA SER A 153 -9.48 13.67 15.39
C SER A 153 -8.14 14.16 15.91
N LEU A 154 -7.07 13.46 15.52
CA LEU A 154 -5.71 13.91 15.82
C LEU A 154 -5.45 15.27 15.16
N TYR A 155 -4.86 16.20 15.92
CA TYR A 155 -4.60 17.55 15.45
C TYR A 155 -3.66 17.57 14.25
N ARG A 156 -4.06 18.25 13.17
CA ARG A 156 -3.36 18.30 11.86
C ARG A 156 -3.27 16.95 11.13
N SER A 157 -4.11 15.99 11.49
CA SER A 157 -4.28 14.75 10.76
C SER A 157 -5.56 14.78 9.93
N ARG A 158 -5.54 14.11 8.78
CA ARG A 158 -6.73 13.91 7.94
C ARG A 158 -6.80 12.44 7.61
N CYS A 159 -7.84 11.77 8.09
CA CYS A 159 -8.15 10.41 7.67
C CYS A 159 -8.50 10.43 6.18
N SER A 160 -7.73 9.70 5.37
CA SER A 160 -8.08 9.41 3.99
C SER A 160 -8.85 8.10 3.86
N GLY A 161 -8.73 7.21 4.85
CA GLY A 161 -9.30 5.87 4.81
C GLY A 161 -8.49 4.89 3.96
N GLY A 162 -7.32 5.31 3.47
CA GLY A 162 -6.37 4.45 2.77
C GLY A 162 -5.06 4.28 3.54
N ILE A 163 -4.20 3.41 3.03
CA ILE A 163 -2.98 2.96 3.73
C ILE A 163 -1.96 4.07 4.02
N SER A 164 -1.96 5.17 3.24
CA SER A 164 -0.98 6.26 3.42
C SER A 164 -1.15 7.00 4.75
N ASP A 165 -2.31 6.87 5.39
CA ASP A 165 -2.58 7.43 6.71
C ASP A 165 -1.60 6.90 7.77
N ASP A 166 -1.12 5.66 7.61
CA ASP A 166 -0.18 4.99 8.52
C ASP A 166 1.29 5.26 8.18
N THR A 167 1.57 5.79 6.99
CA THR A 167 2.95 6.06 6.58
C THR A 167 3.60 7.12 7.49
N PRO A 168 4.77 6.83 8.09
CA PRO A 168 5.50 7.81 8.90
C PRO A 168 5.88 9.05 8.09
N SER A 169 5.86 10.22 8.71
CA SER A 169 6.17 11.48 8.03
C SER A 169 7.64 11.59 7.57
N ASP A 170 8.52 10.84 8.19
CA ASP A 170 9.95 10.71 7.88
C ASP A 170 10.25 9.49 6.98
N ARG A 171 9.21 8.78 6.51
CA ARG A 171 9.37 7.62 5.64
C ARG A 171 10.15 8.01 4.37
N ARG A 172 11.22 7.27 4.07
CA ARG A 172 11.96 7.46 2.81
C ARG A 172 11.09 6.97 1.63
N PRO A 173 11.00 7.74 0.53
CA PRO A 173 10.31 7.30 -0.67
C PRO A 173 10.81 5.92 -1.11
N THR A 174 9.91 4.95 -1.24
CA THR A 174 10.26 3.58 -1.61
C THR A 174 9.43 3.15 -2.79
N LYS A 175 10.08 2.65 -3.84
CA LYS A 175 9.44 2.16 -5.06
C LYS A 175 9.77 0.69 -5.24
N LEU A 176 8.76 -0.15 -5.12
CA LEU A 176 8.85 -1.60 -5.30
C LEU A 176 8.25 -1.98 -6.66
N SER A 177 8.76 -3.06 -7.26
CA SER A 177 8.14 -3.60 -8.46
C SER A 177 8.35 -5.09 -8.60
N VAL A 178 7.33 -5.78 -9.11
CA VAL A 178 7.37 -7.20 -9.43
C VAL A 178 6.82 -7.41 -10.85
N ARG A 179 7.38 -8.39 -11.56
CA ARG A 179 6.89 -8.78 -12.89
C ARG A 179 5.79 -9.82 -12.73
N LEU A 180 4.77 -9.73 -13.58
CA LEU A 180 3.73 -10.74 -13.72
C LEU A 180 4.03 -11.54 -14.99
N LEU A 181 4.19 -12.84 -14.83
CA LEU A 181 4.53 -13.77 -15.91
C LEU A 181 3.28 -14.58 -16.32
N PRO A 182 3.20 -15.04 -17.57
CA PRO A 182 2.18 -16.00 -17.98
C PRO A 182 2.09 -17.20 -17.04
N ALA A 183 0.91 -17.43 -16.50
CA ALA A 183 0.61 -18.62 -15.69
C ALA A 183 0.01 -19.75 -16.54
N ARG A 184 -0.31 -19.48 -17.82
CA ARG A 184 -0.93 -20.42 -18.76
C ARG A 184 -0.34 -20.29 -20.16
N ASP A 185 -0.33 -21.39 -20.90
CA ASP A 185 0.27 -21.50 -22.24
C ASP A 185 -0.42 -20.64 -23.31
N ASP A 186 -1.70 -20.29 -23.12
CA ASP A 186 -2.46 -19.45 -24.05
C ASP A 186 -2.21 -17.95 -23.86
N ILE A 187 -1.50 -17.56 -22.80
CA ILE A 187 -1.13 -16.18 -22.51
C ILE A 187 0.30 -15.94 -23.00
N SER A 188 0.45 -15.01 -23.94
CA SER A 188 1.76 -14.58 -24.45
C SER A 188 2.19 -13.19 -23.96
N GLY A 189 1.28 -12.49 -23.27
CA GLY A 189 1.51 -11.19 -22.67
C GLY A 189 2.32 -11.26 -21.39
N GLY A 190 2.54 -10.10 -20.78
CA GLY A 190 3.19 -9.99 -19.48
C GLY A 190 2.63 -8.81 -18.71
N GLY A 191 3.07 -8.65 -17.47
CA GLY A 191 2.62 -7.55 -16.64
C GLY A 191 3.68 -7.07 -15.68
N LYS A 192 3.36 -5.95 -15.05
CA LYS A 192 4.19 -5.36 -14.00
C LYS A 192 3.30 -4.70 -12.96
N ALA A 193 3.55 -5.05 -11.70
CA ALA A 193 2.98 -4.35 -10.57
C ALA A 193 4.05 -3.46 -9.93
N GLN A 194 3.66 -2.26 -9.50
CA GLN A 194 4.53 -1.27 -8.88
C GLN A 194 3.84 -0.65 -7.68
N PHE A 195 4.56 -0.51 -6.58
CA PHE A 195 4.11 0.20 -5.40
C PHE A 195 5.07 1.33 -5.09
N TRP A 196 4.55 2.53 -4.82
CA TRP A 196 5.35 3.71 -4.50
C TRP A 196 4.83 4.38 -3.24
N GLU A 197 5.54 4.20 -2.14
CA GLU A 197 5.26 4.79 -0.84
C GLU A 197 6.07 6.08 -0.65
N ARG A 198 5.42 7.14 -0.17
CA ARG A 198 6.02 8.41 0.26
C ARG A 198 5.31 8.91 1.52
N PRO A 199 5.91 9.82 2.29
CA PRO A 199 5.30 10.38 3.50
C PRO A 199 3.89 10.93 3.35
N ASP A 200 3.58 11.48 2.17
CA ASP A 200 2.31 12.16 1.90
C ASP A 200 1.34 11.34 1.06
N ARG A 201 1.79 10.22 0.49
CA ARG A 201 0.97 9.37 -0.40
C ARG A 201 1.60 8.04 -0.77
N SER A 202 0.74 7.10 -1.11
CA SER A 202 1.08 5.82 -1.71
C SER A 202 0.33 5.64 -3.04
N ASP A 203 1.01 5.14 -4.07
CA ASP A 203 0.39 4.72 -5.33
C ASP A 203 0.68 3.22 -5.55
N PHE A 204 -0.31 2.48 -6.04
CA PHE A 204 -0.15 1.11 -6.51
C PHE A 204 -0.66 1.01 -7.94
N LYS A 205 0.09 0.35 -8.80
CA LYS A 205 -0.18 0.31 -10.22
C LYS A 205 0.09 -1.07 -10.77
N VAL A 206 -0.87 -1.61 -11.52
CA VAL A 206 -0.71 -2.86 -12.27
C VAL A 206 -0.93 -2.57 -13.74
N ARG A 207 -0.01 -3.05 -14.58
CA ARG A 207 -0.12 -3.01 -16.04
C ARG A 207 -0.04 -4.41 -16.62
N ALA A 208 -0.78 -4.63 -17.69
CA ALA A 208 -0.69 -5.81 -18.52
C ALA A 208 -0.53 -5.41 -19.99
N GLU A 209 0.34 -6.12 -20.70
CA GLU A 209 0.68 -5.86 -22.11
C GLU A 209 0.68 -7.19 -22.88
N GLY A 210 0.15 -7.19 -24.11
CA GLY A 210 0.05 -8.39 -24.94
C GLY A 210 -0.98 -9.41 -24.43
N MET A 211 -1.94 -8.98 -23.62
CA MET A 211 -3.00 -9.83 -23.07
C MET A 211 -4.19 -9.95 -24.05
N PRO A 212 -4.95 -11.05 -24.08
CA PRO A 212 -6.22 -11.07 -24.80
C PRO A 212 -7.19 -10.00 -24.29
N ASP A 213 -7.98 -9.42 -25.19
CA ASP A 213 -9.02 -8.46 -24.79
C ASP A 213 -10.06 -9.13 -23.89
N GLY A 214 -10.39 -8.49 -22.77
CA GLY A 214 -11.25 -9.07 -21.75
C GLY A 214 -11.23 -8.30 -20.44
N VAL A 215 -11.95 -8.81 -19.46
CA VAL A 215 -11.92 -8.32 -18.08
C VAL A 215 -11.21 -9.36 -17.22
N TYR A 216 -10.28 -8.89 -16.40
CA TYR A 216 -9.44 -9.71 -15.53
C TYR A 216 -9.57 -9.23 -14.09
N ASP A 217 -9.89 -10.12 -13.18
CA ASP A 217 -9.93 -9.83 -11.75
C ASP A 217 -8.49 -9.69 -11.24
N LEU A 218 -8.18 -8.61 -10.54
CA LEU A 218 -6.89 -8.39 -9.91
C LEU A 218 -6.93 -8.91 -8.48
N LEU A 219 -6.18 -9.97 -8.21
CA LEU A 219 -6.05 -10.57 -6.90
C LEU A 219 -4.73 -10.14 -6.25
N VAL A 220 -4.81 -9.70 -5.00
CA VAL A 220 -3.66 -9.39 -4.13
C VAL A 220 -3.85 -10.16 -2.83
N CYS A 221 -2.87 -10.98 -2.45
CA CYS A 221 -3.02 -11.93 -1.33
C CYS A 221 -4.25 -12.85 -1.47
N ALA A 222 -4.62 -13.22 -2.70
CA ALA A 222 -5.85 -13.94 -3.06
C ALA A 222 -7.18 -13.20 -2.77
N ALA A 223 -7.14 -11.95 -2.30
CA ALA A 223 -8.31 -11.09 -2.24
C ALA A 223 -8.51 -10.39 -3.58
N ASP A 224 -9.75 -10.43 -4.09
CA ASP A 224 -10.14 -9.64 -5.26
C ASP A 224 -10.23 -8.16 -4.86
N ILE A 225 -9.40 -7.33 -5.50
CA ILE A 225 -9.30 -5.89 -5.23
C ILE A 225 -9.73 -5.02 -6.42
N GLY A 226 -10.19 -5.62 -7.52
CA GLY A 226 -10.83 -4.90 -8.63
C GLY A 226 -10.66 -5.51 -10.01
N ASP A 227 -11.46 -5.04 -10.96
CA ASP A 227 -11.50 -5.54 -12.33
C ASP A 227 -10.61 -4.71 -13.28
N MET A 228 -9.70 -5.35 -14.00
CA MET A 228 -8.91 -4.76 -15.07
C MET A 228 -9.53 -5.03 -16.44
N GLU A 229 -9.90 -3.97 -17.15
CA GLU A 229 -10.27 -4.07 -18.57
C GLU A 229 -9.00 -4.03 -19.44
N VAL A 230 -8.81 -5.06 -20.27
CA VAL A 230 -7.77 -5.14 -21.29
C VAL A 230 -8.40 -4.88 -22.66
N VAL A 231 -7.87 -3.87 -23.37
CA VAL A 231 -8.32 -3.50 -24.72
C VAL A 231 -7.12 -3.34 -25.64
N ALA A 232 -7.20 -3.93 -26.83
CA ALA A 232 -6.11 -3.93 -27.81
C ALA A 232 -4.78 -4.45 -27.23
N GLY A 233 -4.86 -5.39 -26.28
CA GLY A 233 -3.69 -5.97 -25.64
C GLY A 233 -3.12 -5.20 -24.46
N GLU A 234 -3.70 -4.07 -24.05
CA GLU A 234 -3.22 -3.25 -22.95
C GLU A 234 -4.27 -3.11 -21.86
N GLY A 235 -3.85 -3.29 -20.60
CA GLY A 235 -4.70 -3.06 -19.43
C GLY A 235 -3.92 -2.36 -18.31
N GLU A 236 -4.60 -1.50 -17.56
CA GLU A 236 -3.99 -0.72 -16.49
C GLU A 236 -4.98 -0.48 -15.35
N LEU A 237 -4.52 -0.69 -14.11
CA LEU A 237 -5.21 -0.28 -12.89
C LEU A 237 -4.31 0.60 -12.03
N GLU A 238 -4.87 1.68 -11.50
CA GLU A 238 -4.18 2.60 -10.61
C GLU A 238 -4.97 2.87 -9.33
N TYR A 239 -4.32 2.63 -8.20
CA TYR A 239 -4.80 2.90 -6.87
C TYR A 239 -3.94 3.99 -6.22
N ARG A 240 -4.55 4.78 -5.34
CA ARG A 240 -3.87 5.86 -4.64
C ARG A 240 -4.45 6.10 -3.25
N SER A 241 -3.57 6.35 -2.29
CA SER A 241 -3.91 6.90 -0.98
C SER A 241 -3.05 8.16 -0.72
N PRO A 242 -3.62 9.31 -0.32
CA PRO A 242 -5.06 9.60 -0.23
C PRO A 242 -5.75 9.49 -1.60
N GLY A 243 -7.01 9.01 -1.60
CA GLY A 243 -7.81 8.85 -2.81
C GLY A 243 -8.08 10.17 -3.55
N ILE A 244 -8.30 10.07 -4.87
CA ILE A 244 -8.69 11.17 -5.76
C ILE A 244 -9.72 10.66 -6.77
N ASP A 245 -10.58 11.53 -7.30
CA ASP A 245 -11.68 11.13 -8.19
C ASP A 245 -11.26 10.32 -9.44
N SER A 246 -10.01 10.48 -9.89
CA SER A 246 -9.50 9.82 -11.10
C SER A 246 -8.83 8.47 -10.83
N LYS A 247 -8.75 8.01 -9.57
CA LYS A 247 -8.08 6.76 -9.19
C LYS A 247 -8.86 6.03 -8.10
N LEU A 248 -8.71 4.72 -8.04
CA LEU A 248 -9.25 3.93 -6.94
C LEU A 248 -8.52 4.26 -5.64
N LEU A 249 -9.21 4.16 -4.50
CA LEU A 249 -8.57 4.34 -3.20
C LEU A 249 -7.64 3.15 -2.94
N LEU A 250 -6.41 3.42 -2.52
CA LEU A 250 -5.50 2.37 -2.04
C LEU A 250 -5.75 2.11 -0.55
N ASP A 251 -6.56 1.11 -0.26
CA ASP A 251 -7.06 0.68 1.04
C ASP A 251 -6.59 -0.73 1.43
N PHE A 252 -5.66 -1.31 0.67
CA PHE A 252 -4.99 -2.56 0.99
C PHE A 252 -3.48 -2.39 0.88
N ASP A 253 -2.71 -3.24 1.57
CA ASP A 253 -1.26 -3.30 1.42
C ASP A 253 -0.90 -4.35 0.35
N PRO A 254 -0.27 -3.96 -0.78
CA PRO A 254 0.11 -4.89 -1.82
C PRO A 254 1.47 -5.56 -1.58
N ARG A 255 2.17 -5.22 -0.49
CA ARG A 255 3.49 -5.77 -0.16
C ARG A 255 3.39 -7.22 0.29
N ASP A 256 4.50 -7.93 0.15
CA ASP A 256 4.70 -9.28 0.70
C ASP A 256 3.63 -10.32 0.27
N CYS A 257 2.91 -10.04 -0.81
CA CYS A 257 1.85 -10.87 -1.34
C CYS A 257 2.00 -11.19 -2.84
N PRO A 258 1.52 -12.37 -3.28
CA PRO A 258 1.34 -12.67 -4.68
C PRO A 258 0.32 -11.72 -5.33
N ILE A 259 0.59 -11.38 -6.59
CA ILE A 259 -0.27 -10.53 -7.42
C ILE A 259 -0.65 -11.30 -8.67
N GLU A 260 -1.95 -11.42 -8.92
CA GLU A 260 -2.48 -12.25 -10.00
C GLU A 260 -3.55 -11.51 -10.80
N LEU A 261 -3.57 -11.73 -12.12
CA LEU A 261 -4.69 -11.37 -12.99
C LEU A 261 -5.40 -12.65 -13.40
N VAL A 262 -6.70 -12.73 -13.09
CA VAL A 262 -7.51 -13.94 -13.24
C VAL A 262 -8.64 -13.67 -14.22
N ASP A 263 -8.88 -14.61 -15.13
CA ASP A 263 -10.06 -14.60 -16.00
C ASP A 263 -10.97 -15.81 -15.72
N GLY A 264 -12.06 -15.93 -16.46
CA GLY A 264 -13.01 -17.05 -16.32
C GLY A 264 -12.43 -18.44 -16.61
N LEU A 265 -11.19 -18.54 -17.06
CA LEU A 265 -10.47 -19.78 -17.31
C LEU A 265 -9.36 -20.04 -16.25
N GLY A 266 -9.05 -19.07 -15.39
CA GLY A 266 -8.10 -19.18 -14.27
C GLY A 266 -7.04 -18.08 -14.28
N VAL A 267 -5.94 -18.27 -13.55
CA VAL A 267 -4.84 -17.30 -13.45
C VAL A 267 -4.18 -17.11 -14.81
N ALA A 268 -4.20 -15.89 -15.33
CA ALA A 268 -3.64 -15.53 -16.62
C ALA A 268 -2.20 -15.00 -16.47
N LEU A 269 -2.00 -14.04 -15.56
CA LEU A 269 -0.67 -13.58 -15.14
C LEU A 269 -0.50 -13.75 -13.63
N SER A 270 0.71 -14.10 -13.18
CA SER A 270 1.04 -14.21 -11.76
C SER A 270 2.46 -13.72 -11.48
N SER A 271 2.68 -13.13 -10.31
CA SER A 271 4.02 -12.90 -9.79
C SER A 271 4.70 -14.17 -9.28
N GLY A 272 3.97 -15.28 -9.14
CA GLY A 272 4.45 -16.51 -8.53
C GLY A 272 4.83 -16.28 -7.06
N ASP A 273 5.98 -16.82 -6.65
CA ASP A 273 6.53 -16.61 -5.31
C ASP A 273 7.13 -15.20 -5.12
N ALA A 274 7.28 -14.42 -6.20
CA ALA A 274 7.79 -13.06 -6.10
C ALA A 274 6.71 -12.11 -5.61
N VAL A 275 7.10 -11.18 -4.75
CA VAL A 275 6.20 -10.23 -4.08
C VAL A 275 6.76 -8.81 -4.15
N LEU A 276 5.93 -7.82 -3.84
CA LEU A 276 6.39 -6.44 -3.65
C LEU A 276 7.05 -6.29 -2.28
N ALA A 277 8.24 -6.86 -2.13
CA ALA A 277 9.09 -6.63 -0.98
C ALA A 277 10.25 -5.70 -1.37
N PRO A 278 10.82 -4.94 -0.40
CA PRO A 278 12.22 -4.55 -0.50
C PRO A 278 13.02 -5.80 -0.85
N HIS A 279 14.05 -5.69 -1.69
CA HIS A 279 14.81 -6.86 -2.09
C HIS A 279 15.56 -7.43 -0.87
N GLU A 280 14.96 -8.38 -0.16
CA GLU A 280 15.66 -9.20 0.80
C GLU A 280 16.54 -10.19 0.01
N PRO A 281 17.85 -10.28 0.29
CA PRO A 281 18.74 -11.22 -0.37
C PRO A 281 18.40 -12.65 0.10
N GLY A 282 17.43 -13.29 -0.57
CA GLY A 282 16.90 -14.59 -0.18
C GLY A 282 16.98 -15.67 -1.26
N GLY A 283 18.03 -16.49 -1.18
CA GLY A 283 17.99 -17.95 -1.37
C GLY A 283 17.35 -18.56 -2.63
N HIS A 284 18.12 -18.65 -3.72
CA HIS A 284 17.97 -19.76 -4.65
C HIS A 284 19.18 -20.70 -4.61
N GLN A 285 18.87 -21.98 -4.47
CA GLN A 285 19.80 -23.09 -4.44
C GLN A 285 20.33 -23.35 -5.85
N GLY A 286 21.46 -22.74 -6.17
CA GLY A 286 22.27 -23.01 -7.35
C GLY A 286 23.61 -22.32 -7.14
N ASP A 287 24.70 -23.08 -7.23
CA ASP A 287 26.07 -22.58 -7.12
C ASP A 287 26.28 -21.37 -8.06
N ASP A 288 26.21 -20.15 -7.52
CA ASP A 288 26.79 -18.94 -8.10
C ASP A 288 26.89 -17.87 -7.00
N VAL A 289 28.01 -17.17 -6.96
CA VAL A 289 28.47 -16.39 -5.80
C VAL A 289 27.55 -15.22 -5.48
N ALA A 290 27.13 -15.10 -4.21
CA ALA A 290 26.26 -14.06 -3.69
C ALA A 290 26.66 -12.65 -4.17
N GLY A 291 25.68 -11.92 -4.70
CA GLY A 291 25.83 -10.57 -5.19
C GLY A 291 24.80 -9.62 -4.57
N ILE A 292 25.23 -8.43 -4.22
CA ILE A 292 24.40 -7.33 -3.70
C ILE A 292 24.07 -6.43 -4.88
N VAL A 293 22.83 -5.94 -5.01
CA VAL A 293 22.48 -4.88 -5.96
C VAL A 293 21.71 -3.79 -5.23
N ILE A 294 22.26 -2.59 -5.19
CA ILE A 294 21.66 -1.39 -4.59
C ILE A 294 21.47 -0.37 -5.70
N GLU A 295 20.25 0.16 -5.86
CA GLU A 295 19.93 1.19 -6.84
C GLU A 295 19.18 2.34 -6.16
N VAL A 296 19.55 3.57 -6.49
CA VAL A 296 18.91 4.78 -5.96
C VAL A 296 18.73 5.82 -7.07
N ASP A 297 17.54 6.40 -7.13
CA ASP A 297 17.27 7.56 -7.99
C ASP A 297 17.85 8.83 -7.35
N PHE A 298 18.36 9.73 -8.19
CA PHE A 298 18.79 11.05 -7.73
C PHE A 298 17.60 11.99 -7.51
N VAL A 299 17.74 12.88 -6.53
CA VAL A 299 16.87 14.03 -6.33
C VAL A 299 17.41 15.20 -7.16
N ASN A 300 16.57 15.79 -8.01
CA ASN A 300 16.90 17.01 -8.75
C ASN A 300 16.78 18.23 -7.83
N THR A 301 17.86 19.01 -7.72
CA THR A 301 17.94 20.20 -6.84
C THR A 301 17.20 21.42 -7.40
N GLY A 302 16.75 21.34 -8.65
CA GLY A 302 16.11 22.42 -9.41
C GLY A 302 17.08 23.30 -10.20
N VAL A 303 18.40 23.11 -10.07
CA VAL A 303 19.42 23.88 -10.81
C VAL A 303 19.38 23.58 -12.30
N ALA A 304 19.18 22.31 -12.67
CA ALA A 304 18.98 21.87 -14.05
C ALA A 304 17.58 21.24 -14.20
N PRO A 305 16.54 22.03 -14.52
CA PRO A 305 15.18 21.53 -14.65
C PRO A 305 15.10 20.42 -15.72
N GLY A 306 14.54 19.27 -15.36
CA GLY A 306 14.41 18.11 -16.24
C GLY A 306 15.51 17.06 -16.06
N ALA A 307 16.65 17.42 -15.47
CA ALA A 307 17.72 16.46 -15.21
C ALA A 307 17.22 15.31 -14.34
N SER A 308 17.60 14.08 -14.71
CA SER A 308 17.32 12.89 -13.93
C SER A 308 18.56 12.00 -13.91
N GLY A 309 18.60 11.07 -12.95
CA GLY A 309 19.67 10.11 -12.91
C GLY A 309 19.44 9.03 -11.87
N LYS A 310 20.27 8.01 -11.94
CA LYS A 310 20.31 6.90 -10.97
C LYS A 310 21.76 6.52 -10.68
N ALA A 311 21.99 6.04 -9.46
CA ALA A 311 23.24 5.41 -9.06
C ALA A 311 22.97 3.95 -8.72
N LYS A 312 23.88 3.06 -9.12
CA LYS A 312 23.77 1.61 -8.92
C LYS A 312 25.08 1.05 -8.40
N PHE A 313 25.03 0.27 -7.33
CA PHE A 313 26.14 -0.53 -6.81
C PHE A 313 25.78 -2.00 -6.97
N GLU A 314 26.73 -2.80 -7.45
CA GLU A 314 26.54 -4.23 -7.64
C GLU A 314 27.78 -5.01 -7.17
N THR A 315 27.59 -6.12 -6.48
CA THR A 315 28.63 -7.11 -6.24
C THR A 315 28.21 -8.42 -6.89
N HIS A 316 29.14 -9.16 -7.46
CA HIS A 316 28.92 -10.48 -8.04
C HIS A 316 30.23 -11.25 -8.03
N GLY A 317 30.35 -12.28 -7.19
CA GLY A 317 31.64 -12.96 -7.07
C GLY A 317 32.70 -12.12 -6.36
N ASP A 318 33.86 -12.04 -6.98
CA ASP A 318 34.97 -11.16 -6.62
C ASP A 318 34.87 -9.78 -7.31
N GLN A 319 33.80 -9.54 -8.06
CA GLN A 319 33.58 -8.30 -8.78
C GLN A 319 32.67 -7.36 -8.00
N THR A 320 33.08 -6.10 -7.92
CA THR A 320 32.27 -5.00 -7.40
C THR A 320 32.19 -3.91 -8.45
N GLY A 321 31.02 -3.29 -8.59
CA GLY A 321 30.72 -2.29 -9.59
C GLY A 321 29.92 -1.15 -8.99
N PHE A 322 30.23 0.07 -9.38
CA PHE A 322 29.43 1.24 -9.08
C PHE A 322 29.23 2.03 -10.36
N SER A 323 28.01 2.45 -10.66
CA SER A 323 27.73 3.23 -11.86
C SER A 323 26.74 4.33 -11.60
N VAL A 324 26.96 5.46 -12.27
CA VAL A 324 26.06 6.60 -12.26
C VAL A 324 25.64 6.89 -13.69
N GLU A 325 24.33 6.99 -13.91
CA GLU A 325 23.72 7.31 -15.20
C GLU A 325 22.85 8.56 -15.01
N ILE A 326 23.04 9.55 -15.89
CA ILE A 326 22.32 10.82 -15.89
C ILE A 326 21.73 11.08 -17.27
N GLU A 327 20.53 11.65 -17.30
CA GLU A 327 19.77 11.95 -18.51
C GLU A 327 19.22 13.38 -18.49
N ASP A 328 18.79 13.87 -19.65
CA ASP A 328 18.15 15.18 -19.84
C ASP A 328 19.02 16.37 -19.42
N LEU A 329 20.34 16.22 -19.59
CA LEU A 329 21.34 17.26 -19.37
C LEU A 329 22.00 17.64 -20.69
N PRO A 330 22.35 18.92 -20.94
CA PRO A 330 23.10 19.30 -22.14
C PRO A 330 24.42 18.52 -22.27
N ALA A 331 24.86 18.28 -23.50
CA ALA A 331 26.15 17.64 -23.74
C ALA A 331 27.29 18.39 -23.04
N GLY A 332 28.12 17.65 -22.29
CA GLY A 332 29.14 18.24 -21.42
C GLY A 332 29.70 17.27 -20.38
N LEU A 333 30.60 17.77 -19.55
CA LEU A 333 31.25 17.02 -18.46
C LEU A 333 30.69 17.46 -17.12
N TYR A 334 30.24 16.49 -16.32
CA TYR A 334 29.60 16.70 -15.03
C TYR A 334 30.41 16.00 -13.93
N PRO A 335 31.03 16.73 -12.98
CA PRO A 335 31.75 16.11 -11.88
C PRO A 335 30.84 15.22 -11.02
N LEU A 336 31.36 14.05 -10.64
CA LEU A 336 30.74 13.14 -9.69
C LEU A 336 31.51 13.19 -8.37
N LEU A 337 30.82 13.57 -7.29
CA LEU A 337 31.33 13.55 -5.93
C LEU A 337 30.70 12.39 -5.16
N VAL A 338 31.50 11.72 -4.32
CA VAL A 338 31.04 10.69 -3.37
C VAL A 338 31.68 11.01 -2.02
N ALA A 339 30.85 11.19 -0.99
CA ALA A 339 31.27 11.67 0.33
C ALA A 339 32.06 13.00 0.29
N GLY A 340 31.73 13.88 -0.67
CA GLY A 340 32.40 15.17 -0.87
C GLY A 340 33.70 15.11 -1.68
N ASP A 341 34.22 13.92 -2.00
CA ASP A 341 35.41 13.75 -2.84
C ASP A 341 35.02 13.55 -4.31
N GLN A 342 35.66 14.28 -5.23
CA GLN A 342 35.44 14.07 -6.67
C GLN A 342 36.04 12.73 -7.11
N LYS A 343 35.18 11.80 -7.55
CA LYS A 343 35.57 10.45 -8.01
C LYS A 343 35.73 10.36 -9.53
N GLY A 344 35.10 11.26 -10.29
CA GLY A 344 35.24 11.28 -11.76
C GLY A 344 34.41 12.36 -12.43
N GLN A 345 34.31 12.29 -13.76
CA GLN A 345 33.45 13.15 -14.57
C GLN A 345 32.59 12.29 -15.48
N ILE A 346 31.29 12.57 -15.52
CA ILE A 346 30.32 11.92 -16.39
C ILE A 346 30.25 12.74 -17.67
N GLU A 347 30.56 12.11 -18.81
CA GLU A 347 30.40 12.72 -20.12
C GLU A 347 28.98 12.46 -20.62
N VAL A 348 28.22 13.53 -20.85
CA VAL A 348 26.91 13.48 -21.48
C VAL A 348 27.07 13.75 -22.96
N VAL A 349 26.57 12.82 -23.76
CA VAL A 349 26.59 12.90 -25.23
C VAL A 349 25.16 12.83 -25.77
N GLU A 350 24.96 13.40 -26.95
CA GLU A 350 23.71 13.25 -27.69
C GLU A 350 23.75 11.94 -28.49
N ASP A 351 22.79 11.05 -28.23
CA ASP A 351 22.58 9.82 -28.98
C ASP A 351 21.10 9.67 -29.34
N GLY A 352 20.78 9.60 -30.62
CA GLY A 352 19.39 9.41 -31.09
C GLY A 352 18.39 10.50 -30.65
N GLY A 353 18.85 11.71 -30.32
CA GLY A 353 18.02 12.80 -29.81
C GLY A 353 17.77 12.76 -28.29
N GLN A 354 18.44 11.85 -27.57
CA GLN A 354 18.47 11.80 -26.12
C GLN A 354 19.85 12.22 -25.63
N PHE A 355 19.91 12.97 -24.53
CA PHE A 355 21.17 13.33 -23.90
C PHE A 355 21.40 12.45 -22.69
N LYS A 356 22.43 11.61 -22.74
CA LYS A 356 22.75 10.64 -21.68
C LYS A 356 24.22 10.61 -21.38
N GLY A 357 24.55 10.41 -20.11
CA GLY A 357 25.91 10.19 -19.65
C GLY A 357 25.98 9.05 -18.66
N LYS A 358 27.07 8.29 -18.72
CA LYS A 358 27.30 7.17 -17.80
C LYS A 358 28.76 7.08 -17.40
N LEU A 359 29.00 6.89 -16.10
CA LEU A 359 30.32 6.60 -15.55
C LEU A 359 30.24 5.29 -14.77
N LYS A 360 31.15 4.36 -15.05
CA LYS A 360 31.23 3.05 -14.40
C LYS A 360 32.58 2.90 -13.69
N PHE A 361 32.54 2.45 -12.45
CA PHE A 361 33.67 2.00 -11.65
C PHE A 361 33.53 0.49 -11.44
N SER A 362 34.65 -0.24 -11.43
CA SER A 362 34.66 -1.65 -11.04
C SER A 362 35.99 -2.10 -10.43
N ASN A 363 35.93 -3.16 -9.64
CA ASN A 363 37.08 -3.86 -9.09
C ASN A 363 36.79 -5.39 -9.11
N PRO A 364 37.53 -6.20 -9.89
CA PRO A 364 38.61 -5.80 -10.80
C PRO A 364 38.12 -4.92 -11.96
N VAL A 365 39.01 -4.08 -12.51
CA VAL A 365 38.66 -3.14 -13.59
C VAL A 365 38.28 -3.89 -14.86
N GLY A 366 37.04 -3.74 -15.30
CA GLY A 366 36.53 -4.22 -16.58
C GLY A 366 36.57 -3.17 -17.71
N ASP A 367 36.21 -3.60 -18.91
CA ASP A 367 36.21 -2.74 -20.10
C ASP A 367 35.31 -1.50 -19.93
N GLY A 368 35.87 -0.33 -20.21
CA GLY A 368 35.16 0.96 -20.14
C GLY A 368 34.85 1.44 -18.71
N SER A 369 35.45 0.82 -17.69
CA SER A 369 35.28 1.22 -16.29
C SER A 369 36.56 1.78 -15.67
N VAL A 370 36.40 2.61 -14.64
CA VAL A 370 37.47 3.11 -13.78
C VAL A 370 37.63 2.20 -12.57
N LEU A 371 38.78 2.21 -11.89
CA LEU A 371 38.96 1.44 -10.66
C LEU A 371 37.98 1.91 -9.57
N LEU A 372 37.22 0.97 -8.99
CA LEU A 372 36.44 1.20 -7.79
C LEU A 372 37.34 1.03 -6.54
N ASP A 373 37.82 2.14 -5.99
CA ASP A 373 38.68 2.20 -4.80
C ASP A 373 38.02 2.90 -3.59
N PHE A 374 36.71 3.11 -3.67
CA PHE A 374 35.89 3.72 -2.62
C PHE A 374 34.60 2.92 -2.41
N ASP A 375 33.99 3.08 -1.24
CA ASP A 375 32.67 2.52 -0.93
C ASP A 375 31.61 3.61 -1.12
N PRO A 376 30.67 3.48 -2.06
CA PRO A 376 29.59 4.46 -2.23
C PRO A 376 28.51 4.31 -1.14
N ARG A 377 28.46 3.20 -0.41
CA ARG A 377 27.39 2.92 0.56
C ARG A 377 27.43 3.87 1.75
N GLY A 378 26.27 4.37 2.15
CA GLY A 378 26.11 5.40 3.18
C GLY A 378 26.66 6.78 2.81
N ALA A 379 27.22 6.96 1.61
CA ALA A 379 27.79 8.22 1.17
C ALA A 379 26.74 9.08 0.45
N ILE A 380 26.88 10.41 0.59
CA ILE A 380 26.19 11.34 -0.31
C ILE A 380 26.89 11.28 -1.67
N VAL A 381 26.11 11.05 -2.72
CA VAL A 381 26.54 11.04 -4.11
C VAL A 381 25.94 12.27 -4.78
N GLU A 382 26.78 13.07 -5.43
CA GLU A 382 26.39 14.35 -6.02
C GLU A 382 26.93 14.45 -7.45
N VAL A 383 26.08 14.93 -8.35
CA VAL A 383 26.49 15.33 -9.71
C VAL A 383 26.41 16.85 -9.80
N LEU A 384 27.48 17.47 -10.28
CA LEU A 384 27.61 18.93 -10.31
C LEU A 384 27.60 19.47 -11.74
N GLN A 385 27.19 20.73 -11.87
CA GLN A 385 27.44 21.57 -13.03
C GLN A 385 28.22 22.81 -12.57
N GLY A 386 29.52 22.84 -12.86
CA GLY A 386 30.42 23.80 -12.21
C GLY A 386 30.48 23.55 -10.71
N ASP A 387 30.17 24.56 -9.90
CA ASP A 387 30.15 24.47 -8.43
C ASP A 387 28.75 24.15 -7.86
N ALA A 388 27.73 24.03 -8.71
CA ALA A 388 26.35 23.80 -8.27
C ALA A 388 25.99 22.31 -8.35
N VAL A 389 25.40 21.77 -7.28
CA VAL A 389 24.85 20.41 -7.24
C VAL A 389 23.54 20.39 -8.03
N ILE A 390 23.46 19.56 -9.07
CA ILE A 390 22.28 19.42 -9.93
C ILE A 390 21.44 18.19 -9.59
N LEU A 391 22.11 17.12 -9.15
CA LEU A 391 21.50 15.86 -8.72
C LEU A 391 22.22 15.42 -7.46
N GLU A 392 21.47 15.06 -6.42
CA GLU A 392 22.02 14.54 -5.17
C GLU A 392 21.25 13.31 -4.69
N SER A 393 21.93 12.40 -4.01
CA SER A 393 21.30 11.27 -3.35
C SER A 393 22.15 10.77 -2.18
N LEU A 394 21.51 10.34 -1.10
CA LEU A 394 22.18 9.56 -0.06
C LEU A 394 22.14 8.09 -0.48
N PHE A 395 23.30 7.54 -0.83
CA PHE A 395 23.39 6.15 -1.27
C PHE A 395 23.17 5.19 -0.09
N PRO A 396 22.36 4.13 -0.23
CA PRO A 396 22.04 3.22 0.88
C PRO A 396 23.26 2.54 1.50
N GLU A 397 23.19 2.21 2.79
CA GLU A 397 24.26 1.50 3.51
C GLU A 397 24.27 0.00 3.18
N GLU A 398 23.09 -0.64 3.13
CA GLU A 398 22.80 -1.96 2.54
C GLU A 398 21.33 -2.02 2.11
#